data_AF-A0A522W076-F1
#
_entry.id   AF-A0A522W076-F1
#
_cell.length_a   1.000
_cell.length_b   1.000
_cell.length_c   1.000
_cell.angle_alpha   90.00
_cell.angle_beta   90.00
_cell.angle_gamma   90.00
#
_symmetry.space_group_name_H-M   'P 1'
#
loop_
_entity.id
_entity.type
_entity.pdbx_description
1 polymer ?
#
loop_
_entity_poly.entity_id
_entity_poly.type
_entity_poly.pdbx_seq_one_letter_code
_entity_poly.pdbx_strand_id
1 'polypeptide(L)'
;MELRPIFLVLGLLVSTLALFMFFPALADLVAHHEDWKVFAISGLLTFFIGMLFVVGNRGAAVHITIRHGFVLTALSWVVLSAFGALPFVFSHLNLSYTDAFFETMSGLTTTGATVIVGLDNAPPGILLWRAILHGIGGIGIIVMAVAVLPFLRVGGM
;
A
#
# COMPACT_ATOMS: atom_id res chain seq x y z
N MET A 1 17.95 9.30 16.40
CA MET A 1 16.67 9.76 15.80
C MET A 1 15.57 9.03 16.52
N GLU A 2 14.53 9.71 16.98
CA GLU A 2 13.36 9.02 17.53
C GLU A 2 12.55 8.43 16.38
N LEU A 3 12.51 7.10 16.26
CA LEU A 3 11.82 6.41 15.16
C LEU A 3 10.32 6.24 15.40
N ARG A 4 9.84 6.49 16.63
CA ARG A 4 8.44 6.28 17.03
C ARG A 4 7.43 7.06 16.15
N PRO A 5 7.66 8.34 15.79
CA PRO A 5 6.77 9.05 14.87
C PRO A 5 6.69 8.41 13.48
N ILE A 6 7.79 7.82 12.99
CA ILE A 6 7.83 7.16 11.68
C ILE A 6 6.97 5.89 11.71
N PHE A 7 7.16 5.04 12.73
CA PHE A 7 6.35 3.82 12.87
C PHE A 7 4.88 4.10 13.12
N LEU A 8 4.54 5.19 13.82
CA LEU A 8 3.15 5.63 13.98
C LEU A 8 2.50 5.93 12.62
N VAL A 9 3.18 6.71 11.76
CA VAL A 9 2.64 7.05 10.43
C VAL A 9 2.62 5.83 9.51
N LEU A 10 3.68 5.01 9.49
CA LEU A 10 3.68 3.75 8.74
C LEU A 10 2.54 2.83 9.16
N GLY A 11 2.27 2.71 10.47
CA GLY A 11 1.14 1.95 10.97
C GLY A 11 -0.20 2.45 10.45
N LEU A 12 -0.41 3.78 10.40
CA LEU A 12 -1.62 4.37 9.81
C LEU A 12 -1.74 4.08 8.31
N LEU A 13 -0.64 4.19 7.55
CA LEU A 13 -0.62 3.90 6.12
C LEU A 13 -0.92 2.42 5.85
N VAL A 14 -0.29 1.50 6.57
CA VAL A 14 -0.51 0.05 6.45
C VAL A 14 -1.95 -0.33 6.83
N SER A 15 -2.48 0.23 7.92
CA SER A 15 -3.89 0.02 8.31
C SER A 15 -4.85 0.56 7.25
N THR A 16 -4.53 1.69 6.64
CA THR A 16 -5.36 2.25 5.55
C THR A 16 -5.33 1.36 4.31
N LEU A 17 -4.15 0.88 3.91
CA LEU A 17 -4.00 -0.08 2.81
C LEU A 17 -4.81 -1.36 3.07
N ALA A 18 -4.82 -1.85 4.30
CA ALA A 18 -5.60 -3.01 4.70
C ALA A 18 -7.10 -2.81 4.52
N LEU A 19 -7.62 -1.61 4.85
CA LEU A 19 -9.03 -1.28 4.61
C LEU A 19 -9.38 -1.33 3.12
N PHE A 20 -8.45 -0.92 2.25
CA PHE A 20 -8.66 -0.98 0.81
C PHE A 20 -8.74 -2.42 0.26
N MET A 21 -8.15 -3.41 0.94
CA MET A 21 -8.25 -4.83 0.53
C MET A 21 -9.66 -5.42 0.67
N PHE A 22 -10.56 -4.78 1.42
CA PHE A 22 -11.95 -5.26 1.54
C PHE A 22 -12.79 -4.95 0.29
N PHE A 23 -12.41 -3.97 -0.53
CA PHE A 23 -13.09 -3.70 -1.80
C PHE A 23 -12.93 -4.85 -2.82
N PRO A 24 -11.70 -5.35 -3.11
CA PRO A 24 -11.53 -6.53 -3.96
C PRO A 24 -12.08 -7.80 -3.30
N ALA A 25 -12.05 -7.92 -1.96
CA ALA A 25 -12.75 -9.02 -1.29
C ALA A 25 -14.26 -9.02 -1.60
N LEU A 26 -14.91 -7.86 -1.54
CA LEU A 26 -16.33 -7.73 -1.89
C LEU A 26 -16.56 -8.01 -3.39
N ALA A 27 -15.68 -7.54 -4.27
CA ALA A 27 -15.79 -7.79 -5.70
C ALA A 27 -15.72 -9.29 -6.03
N ASP A 28 -14.76 -10.01 -5.45
CA ASP A 28 -14.65 -11.46 -5.63
C ASP A 28 -15.81 -12.22 -4.97
N LEU A 29 -16.32 -11.73 -3.82
CA LEU A 29 -17.49 -12.33 -3.17
C LEU A 29 -18.73 -12.24 -4.07
N VAL A 30 -18.98 -11.08 -4.68
CA VAL A 30 -20.07 -10.85 -5.64
C VAL A 30 -19.87 -11.66 -6.92
N ALA A 31 -18.62 -11.84 -7.34
CA ALA A 31 -18.26 -12.66 -8.50
C ALA A 31 -18.22 -14.18 -8.20
N HIS A 32 -18.54 -14.60 -6.97
CA HIS A 32 -18.46 -15.99 -6.51
C HIS A 32 -17.05 -16.62 -6.67
N HIS A 33 -15.99 -15.82 -6.60
CA HIS A 33 -14.61 -16.27 -6.72
C HIS A 33 -13.96 -16.45 -5.33
N GLU A 34 -13.24 -17.55 -5.10
CA GLU A 34 -12.75 -17.91 -3.76
C GLU A 34 -11.69 -16.95 -3.17
N ASP A 35 -11.03 -16.17 -4.02
CA ASP A 35 -10.01 -15.17 -3.62
C ASP A 35 -10.57 -14.07 -2.70
N TRP A 36 -11.90 -13.95 -2.55
CA TRP A 36 -12.48 -13.07 -1.52
C TRP A 36 -11.92 -13.39 -0.13
N LYS A 37 -11.67 -14.68 0.17
CA LYS A 37 -11.07 -15.14 1.44
C LYS A 37 -9.62 -14.66 1.55
N VAL A 38 -8.88 -14.72 0.44
CA VAL A 38 -7.48 -14.30 0.36
C VAL A 38 -7.35 -12.81 0.67
N PHE A 39 -8.18 -11.98 0.03
CA PHE A 39 -8.21 -10.55 0.30
C PHE A 39 -8.67 -10.22 1.73
N ALA A 40 -9.70 -10.91 2.25
CA ALA A 40 -10.17 -10.69 3.61
C ALA A 40 -9.11 -11.07 4.67
N ILE A 41 -8.45 -12.21 4.53
CA ILE A 41 -7.40 -12.67 5.45
C ILE A 41 -6.17 -11.76 5.36
N SER A 42 -5.73 -11.42 4.14
CA SER A 42 -4.61 -10.50 3.93
C SER A 42 -4.91 -9.11 4.51
N GLY A 43 -6.12 -8.61 4.32
CA GLY A 43 -6.59 -7.35 4.92
C GLY A 43 -6.59 -7.40 6.45
N LEU A 44 -7.16 -8.45 7.06
CA LEU A 44 -7.16 -8.59 8.52
C LEU A 44 -5.76 -8.68 9.12
N LEU A 45 -4.86 -9.47 8.53
CA LEU A 45 -3.47 -9.59 8.97
C LEU A 45 -2.72 -8.27 8.83
N THR A 46 -2.87 -7.59 7.69
CA THR A 46 -2.25 -6.29 7.44
C THR A 46 -2.77 -5.23 8.40
N PHE A 47 -4.08 -5.21 8.64
CA PHE A 47 -4.71 -4.29 9.58
C PHE A 47 -4.21 -4.53 11.02
N PHE A 48 -4.13 -5.79 11.44
CA PHE A 48 -3.60 -6.15 12.75
C PHE A 48 -2.16 -5.64 12.93
N ILE A 49 -1.29 -5.89 11.96
CA ILE A 49 0.11 -5.44 12.01
C ILE A 49 0.22 -3.91 11.98
N GLY A 50 -0.54 -3.24 11.12
CA GLY A 50 -0.61 -1.78 11.08
C GLY A 50 -1.07 -1.19 12.41
N MET A 51 -2.09 -1.78 13.04
CA MET A 51 -2.58 -1.36 14.35
C MET A 51 -1.58 -1.63 15.48
N LEU A 52 -0.78 -2.70 15.42
CA LEU A 52 0.32 -2.90 16.38
C LEU A 52 1.36 -1.77 16.29
N PHE A 53 1.70 -1.33 15.08
CA PHE A 53 2.59 -0.17 14.89
C PHE A 53 1.97 1.10 15.46
N VAL A 54 0.67 1.33 15.23
CA VAL A 54 -0.03 2.49 15.79
C VAL A 54 -0.02 2.44 17.31
N VAL A 55 -0.51 1.36 17.92
CA VAL A 55 -0.66 1.24 19.38
C VAL A 55 0.69 1.27 20.08
N GLY A 56 1.70 0.56 19.58
CA GLY A 56 3.05 0.53 20.16
C GLY A 56 3.76 1.89 20.13
N ASN A 57 3.35 2.79 19.23
CA ASN A 57 3.92 4.12 19.09
C ASN A 57 2.96 5.26 19.47
N ARG A 58 1.82 4.94 20.12
CA ARG A 58 0.92 5.95 20.69
C ARG A 58 1.65 6.82 21.71
N GLY A 59 1.32 8.11 21.71
CA GLY A 59 1.94 9.11 22.59
C GLY A 59 3.29 9.64 22.11
N ALA A 60 3.77 9.22 20.94
CA ALA A 60 4.88 9.93 20.28
C ALA A 60 4.43 11.34 19.91
N ALA A 61 5.18 12.37 20.33
CA ALA A 61 4.97 13.72 19.82
C ALA A 61 5.23 13.71 18.31
N VAL A 62 4.22 14.07 17.51
CA VAL A 62 4.32 14.07 16.04
C VAL A 62 5.10 15.30 15.58
N HIS A 63 6.39 15.34 15.91
CA HIS A 63 7.35 16.29 15.35
C HIS A 63 8.14 15.60 14.24
N ILE A 64 7.62 15.68 13.02
CA ILE A 64 8.28 15.16 11.82
C ILE A 64 9.36 16.17 11.42
N THR A 65 10.63 15.77 11.57
CA THR A 65 11.77 16.53 11.03
C THR A 65 11.96 16.21 9.56
N ILE A 66 12.72 17.02 8.82
CA ILE A 66 13.09 16.73 7.41
C ILE A 66 13.72 15.34 7.27
N ARG A 67 14.59 14.94 8.21
CA ARG A 67 15.21 13.61 8.21
C ARG A 67 14.18 12.50 8.39
N HIS A 68 13.18 12.70 9.26
CA HIS A 68 12.04 11.77 9.38
C HIS A 68 11.24 11.70 8.09
N GLY A 69 11.02 12.82 7.40
CA GLY A 69 10.35 12.87 6.10
C GLY A 69 11.03 11.99 5.04
N PHE A 70 12.35 12.12 4.84
CA PHE A 70 13.08 11.29 3.88
C PHE A 70 12.97 9.79 4.19
N VAL A 71 13.17 9.40 5.45
CA VAL A 71 13.09 8.00 5.87
C VAL A 71 11.66 7.48 5.74
N LEU A 72 10.67 8.26 6.16
CA LEU A 72 9.27 7.89 6.08
C LEU A 72 8.84 7.70 4.62
N THR A 73 9.21 8.59 3.71
CA THR A 73 8.89 8.45 2.28
C THR A 73 9.46 7.17 1.72
N ALA A 74 10.76 6.91 1.90
CA ALA A 74 11.39 5.70 1.38
C ALA A 74 10.77 4.43 1.97
N LEU A 75 10.56 4.39 3.29
CA LEU A 75 9.95 3.24 3.96
C LEU A 75 8.49 3.04 3.57
N SER A 76 7.73 4.11 3.33
CA SER A 76 6.31 4.00 2.96
C SER A 76 6.14 3.19 1.68
N TRP A 77 6.92 3.49 0.64
CA TRP A 77 6.87 2.75 -0.63
C TRP A 77 7.22 1.27 -0.45
N VAL A 78 8.28 0.97 0.29
CA VAL A 78 8.74 -0.41 0.50
C VAL A 78 7.75 -1.20 1.36
N VAL A 79 7.30 -0.62 2.48
CA VAL A 79 6.40 -1.28 3.43
C VAL A 79 5.02 -1.48 2.83
N LEU A 80 4.45 -0.47 2.18
CA LEU A 80 3.16 -0.61 1.50
C LEU A 80 3.23 -1.66 0.38
N SER A 81 4.34 -1.73 -0.37
CA SER A 81 4.51 -2.77 -1.39
C SER A 81 4.61 -4.17 -0.78
N ALA A 82 5.32 -4.32 0.34
CA ALA A 82 5.44 -5.60 1.03
C ALA A 82 4.08 -6.13 1.52
N PHE A 83 3.25 -5.28 2.11
CA PHE A 83 1.92 -5.68 2.58
C PHE A 83 0.91 -5.80 1.43
N GLY A 84 0.97 -4.93 0.44
CA GLY A 84 0.07 -4.98 -0.71
C GLY A 84 0.31 -6.17 -1.64
N ALA A 85 1.45 -6.84 -1.50
CA ALA A 85 1.79 -8.08 -2.19
C ALA A 85 1.04 -9.31 -1.64
N LEU A 86 0.59 -9.28 -0.38
CA LEU A 86 0.02 -10.47 0.29
C LEU A 86 -1.15 -11.08 -0.50
N PRO A 87 -2.15 -10.32 -0.99
CA PRO A 87 -3.23 -10.91 -1.77
C PRO A 87 -2.74 -11.58 -3.05
N PHE A 88 -1.73 -11.02 -3.73
CA PHE A 88 -1.17 -11.62 -4.96
C PHE A 88 -0.45 -12.94 -4.69
N VAL A 89 0.31 -13.03 -3.60
CA VAL A 89 1.05 -14.25 -3.19
C VAL A 89 0.09 -15.40 -2.90
N PHE A 90 -0.99 -15.12 -2.17
CA PHE A 90 -1.91 -16.15 -1.70
C PHE A 90 -3.11 -16.39 -2.62
N SER A 91 -3.27 -15.59 -3.69
CA SER A 91 -4.32 -15.78 -4.69
C SER A 91 -4.07 -17.01 -5.56
N HIS A 92 -5.08 -17.41 -6.32
CA HIS A 92 -4.97 -18.45 -7.35
C HIS A 92 -3.84 -18.22 -8.39
N LEU A 93 -3.30 -16.99 -8.51
CA LEU A 93 -2.17 -16.69 -9.41
C LEU A 93 -0.88 -17.40 -8.98
N ASN A 94 -0.75 -17.81 -7.71
CA ASN A 94 0.41 -18.50 -7.16
C ASN A 94 1.75 -17.80 -7.49
N LEU A 95 1.77 -16.47 -7.45
CA LEU A 95 2.97 -15.69 -7.75
C LEU A 95 4.05 -15.94 -6.68
N SER A 96 5.32 -15.91 -7.11
CA SER A 96 6.41 -15.80 -6.15
C SER A 96 6.28 -14.49 -5.36
N TYR A 97 6.80 -14.44 -4.12
CA TYR A 97 6.77 -13.20 -3.34
C TYR A 97 7.46 -12.04 -4.07
N THR A 98 8.53 -12.32 -4.81
CA THR A 98 9.23 -11.32 -5.61
C THR A 98 8.37 -10.77 -6.74
N ASP A 99 7.59 -11.61 -7.42
CA ASP A 99 6.69 -11.19 -8.51
C ASP A 99 5.50 -10.41 -7.96
N ALA A 100 4.94 -10.85 -6.84
CA ALA A 100 3.87 -10.13 -6.15
C ALA A 100 4.34 -8.76 -5.65
N PHE A 101 5.54 -8.68 -5.05
CA PHE A 101 6.15 -7.43 -4.64
C PHE A 101 6.40 -6.51 -5.84
N PHE A 102 6.90 -7.06 -6.95
CA PHE A 102 7.09 -6.30 -8.19
C PHE A 102 5.77 -5.71 -8.70
N GLU A 103 4.71 -6.52 -8.77
CA GLU A 103 3.40 -6.07 -9.22
C GLU A 103 2.83 -4.97 -8.31
N THR A 104 2.95 -5.13 -6.99
CA THR A 104 2.50 -4.11 -6.04
C THR A 104 3.31 -2.83 -6.14
N MET A 105 4.64 -2.93 -6.21
CA MET A 105 5.52 -1.76 -6.35
C MET A 105 5.19 -1.02 -7.64
N SER A 106 5.10 -1.73 -8.76
CA SER A 106 4.75 -1.16 -10.07
C SER A 106 3.41 -0.43 -10.04
N GLY A 107 2.39 -1.00 -9.37
CA GLY A 107 1.11 -0.36 -9.19
C GLY A 107 1.18 0.90 -8.33
N LEU A 108 1.79 0.81 -7.15
CA LEU A 108 1.93 1.95 -6.24
C LEU A 108 2.78 3.09 -6.82
N THR A 109 3.79 2.79 -7.61
CA THR A 109 4.60 3.82 -8.29
C THR A 109 3.98 4.30 -9.59
N THR A 110 2.80 3.79 -9.96
CA THR A 110 2.12 4.09 -11.23
C THR A 110 2.97 3.78 -12.46
N THR A 111 3.89 2.81 -12.33
CA THR A 111 4.78 2.39 -13.42
C THR A 111 4.03 1.58 -14.48
N GLY A 112 3.05 0.77 -14.06
CA GLY A 112 2.19 0.01 -14.98
C GLY A 112 2.86 -1.18 -15.67
N ALA A 113 4.07 -1.58 -15.24
CA ALA A 113 4.67 -2.85 -15.65
C ALA A 113 3.98 -4.03 -14.95
N THR A 114 3.90 -5.18 -15.62
CA THR A 114 3.27 -6.38 -15.03
C THR A 114 4.05 -7.65 -15.34
N VAL A 115 4.03 -8.58 -14.38
CA VAL A 115 4.56 -9.95 -14.51
C VAL A 115 3.44 -10.98 -14.63
N ILE A 116 2.18 -10.56 -14.48
CA ILE A 116 1.01 -11.42 -14.57
C ILE A 116 0.68 -11.66 -16.05
N VAL A 117 0.59 -12.93 -16.45
CA VAL A 117 0.18 -13.35 -17.79
C VAL A 117 -1.30 -13.73 -17.79
N GLY A 118 -2.01 -13.46 -18.88
CA GLY A 118 -3.44 -13.83 -19.01
C GLY A 118 -4.37 -12.92 -18.22
N LEU A 119 -3.96 -11.67 -18.01
CA LEU A 119 -4.64 -10.67 -17.18
C LEU A 119 -6.11 -10.43 -17.60
N ASP A 120 -6.44 -10.56 -18.89
CA ASP A 120 -7.79 -10.39 -19.41
C ASP A 120 -8.82 -11.37 -18.81
N ASN A 121 -8.35 -12.51 -18.29
CA ASN A 121 -9.17 -13.53 -17.63
C ASN A 121 -8.98 -13.56 -16.11
N ALA A 122 -8.26 -12.60 -15.53
CA ALA A 122 -8.04 -12.56 -14.09
C ALA A 122 -9.34 -12.24 -13.34
N PRO A 123 -9.50 -12.73 -12.10
CA PRO A 123 -10.67 -12.45 -11.28
C PRO A 123 -10.87 -10.95 -11.03
N PRO A 124 -12.13 -10.50 -10.86
CA PRO A 124 -12.44 -9.09 -10.65
C PRO A 124 -11.70 -8.45 -9.46
N GLY A 125 -11.50 -9.19 -8.37
CA GLY A 125 -10.77 -8.69 -7.20
C GLY A 125 -9.30 -8.41 -7.49
N ILE A 126 -8.63 -9.25 -8.28
CA ILE A 126 -7.24 -9.02 -8.72
C ILE A 126 -7.16 -7.77 -9.59
N LEU A 127 -8.04 -7.64 -10.59
CA LEU A 127 -8.08 -6.48 -11.48
C LEU A 127 -8.35 -5.19 -10.70
N LEU A 128 -9.32 -5.24 -9.78
CA LEU A 128 -9.67 -4.11 -8.93
C LEU A 128 -8.52 -3.75 -7.99
N TRP A 129 -7.84 -4.72 -7.39
CA TRP A 129 -6.70 -4.46 -6.52
C TRP A 129 -5.57 -3.74 -7.25
N ARG A 130 -5.25 -4.18 -8.47
CA ARG A 130 -4.27 -3.49 -9.33
C ARG A 130 -4.67 -2.04 -9.61
N ALA A 131 -5.94 -1.79 -9.92
CA ALA A 131 -6.46 -0.44 -10.14
C ALA A 131 -6.39 0.43 -8.87
N ILE A 132 -6.75 -0.14 -7.72
CA ILE A 132 -6.67 0.54 -6.42
C ILE A 132 -5.22 0.91 -6.10
N LEU A 133 -4.25 0.02 -6.32
CA LEU A 133 -2.84 0.31 -6.09
C LEU A 133 -2.35 1.50 -6.94
N HIS A 134 -2.74 1.56 -8.22
CA HIS A 134 -2.45 2.71 -9.08
C HIS A 134 -3.14 3.99 -8.59
N GLY A 135 -4.39 3.89 -8.11
CA GLY A 135 -5.12 5.01 -7.53
C GLY A 135 -4.45 5.57 -6.27
N ILE A 136 -4.06 4.69 -5.34
CA ILE A 136 -3.32 5.04 -4.13
C ILE A 136 -1.98 5.69 -4.50
N GLY A 137 -1.26 5.11 -5.46
CA GLY A 137 0.00 5.61 -5.98
C GLY A 137 -0.08 7.02 -6.55
N GLY A 138 -1.07 7.25 -7.43
CA GLY A 138 -1.31 8.54 -8.07
C GLY A 138 -1.64 9.63 -7.05
N ILE A 139 -2.51 9.34 -6.08
CA ILE A 139 -2.80 10.27 -4.96
C ILE A 139 -1.53 10.54 -4.15
N GLY A 140 -0.72 9.50 -3.87
CA GLY A 140 0.54 9.62 -3.13
C GLY A 140 1.54 10.59 -3.79
N ILE A 141 1.73 10.48 -5.10
CA ILE A 141 2.61 11.38 -5.86
C ILE A 141 2.08 12.82 -5.85
N ILE A 142 0.77 13.02 -6.03
CA ILE A 142 0.17 14.37 -6.01
C ILE A 142 0.37 15.03 -4.64
N VAL A 143 0.05 14.31 -3.56
CA VAL A 143 0.23 14.81 -2.19
C VAL A 143 1.70 15.15 -1.91
N MET A 144 2.62 14.28 -2.34
CA MET A 144 4.05 14.52 -2.19
C MET A 144 4.52 15.76 -2.98
N ALA A 145 4.08 15.91 -4.23
CA ALA A 145 4.42 17.07 -5.05
C ALA A 145 3.94 18.38 -4.39
N VAL A 146 2.69 18.42 -3.92
CA VAL A 146 2.11 19.59 -3.23
C VAL A 146 2.82 19.86 -1.90
N ALA A 147 3.20 18.83 -1.14
CA ALA A 147 3.92 18.99 0.13
C ALA A 147 5.38 19.46 -0.06
N VAL A 148 6.03 19.08 -1.15
CA VAL A 148 7.45 19.41 -1.43
C VAL A 148 7.60 20.76 -2.13
N LEU A 149 6.63 21.15 -2.98
CA LEU A 149 6.64 22.43 -3.73
C LEU A 149 7.02 23.67 -2.90
N PRO A 150 6.48 23.89 -1.67
CA PRO A 150 6.84 25.03 -0.83
C PRO A 150 8.33 25.08 -0.45
N PHE A 151 8.99 23.93 -0.34
CA PHE A 151 10.40 23.85 0.05
C PHE A 151 11.36 24.07 -1.11
N LEU A 152 10.89 23.87 -2.35
CA LEU A 152 11.73 24.02 -3.55
C LEU A 152 11.89 25.48 -4.01
N ARG A 153 11.19 26.45 -3.41
CA ARG A 153 11.26 27.89 -3.76
C ARG A 153 11.06 28.20 -5.25
N VAL A 154 10.45 27.30 -6.03
CA VAL A 154 10.23 27.46 -7.48
C VAL A 154 9.05 28.41 -7.78
N GLY A 155 8.35 28.90 -6.75
CA GLY A 155 7.10 29.66 -6.89
C GLY A 155 7.11 31.08 -6.32
N GLY A 156 8.26 31.74 -6.16
CA GLY A 156 8.33 33.19 -5.95
C GLY A 156 7.29 33.78 -4.98
N MET A 157 7.31 33.34 -3.72
CA MET A 157 6.91 34.10 -2.53
C MET A 157 7.82 33.68 -1.36
#